data_AF-A0A7X9DWI0-F1
#
_entry.id   AF-A0A7X9DWI0-F1
#
_cell.length_a   1.000
_cell.length_b   1.000
_cell.length_c   1.000
_cell.angle_alpha   90.00
_cell.angle_beta   90.00
_cell.angle_gamma   90.00
#
_symmetry.space_group_name_H-M   'P 1'
#
loop_
_entity.id
_entity.type
_entity.pdbx_description
1 polymer ?
#
loop_
_entity_poly.entity_id
_entity_poly.type
_entity_poly.pdbx_seq_one_letter_code
_entity_poly.pdbx_strand_id
1 'polypeptide(L)'
;MTSIVRLLGIVVLSASAGCGGSNPHPADGGDGDGCADADGGGGSEGGDGGLALRIPAQTTLCNTNYESPSLEILFPKIRLHLKAGDFSLRASAGETALDLLDRVEVGQAGQEAAAAGPGRLRLDVYQEPPHPAYCAYDYLQPYRLGTQTLEIRFAFWLVCREAGVVSFPADVTLLLPHYRCGDRASFTTGAVNATAQNGDTVRFEYFFGDACATLPPFSAGICPANHGDPSLGRFTRGGDVREVTNYFGLALSCMHHGGPAFFVMMFDTPLGDVHGVSLDTVSYQPARLQYLDVAMQVQSSSDIASISFE
;
A
#
# COMPACT_ATOMS: atom_id res chain seq x y z
N MET A 1 -9.73 -27.66 -14.08
CA MET A 1 -9.79 -26.24 -14.47
C MET A 1 -8.96 -25.46 -13.47
N THR A 2 -7.78 -24.98 -13.86
CA THR A 2 -6.94 -24.11 -13.02
C THR A 2 -7.52 -22.70 -13.06
N SER A 3 -8.25 -22.31 -12.01
CA SER A 3 -8.63 -20.91 -11.82
C SER A 3 -7.35 -20.09 -11.65
N ILE A 4 -7.05 -19.23 -12.62
CA ILE A 4 -6.02 -18.20 -12.47
C ILE A 4 -6.64 -17.13 -11.57
N VAL A 5 -6.30 -17.16 -10.28
CA VAL A 5 -6.57 -16.03 -9.39
C VAL A 5 -5.57 -14.94 -9.77
N ARG A 6 -6.01 -13.98 -10.59
CA ARG A 6 -5.25 -12.75 -10.85
C ARG A 6 -5.49 -11.83 -9.66
N LEU A 7 -4.55 -11.79 -8.74
CA LEU A 7 -4.61 -10.80 -7.68
C LEU A 7 -3.97 -9.50 -8.15
N LEU A 8 -4.76 -8.44 -8.22
CA LEU A 8 -4.26 -7.11 -8.55
C LEU A 8 -4.03 -6.34 -7.25
N GLY A 9 -2.78 -6.28 -6.80
CA GLY A 9 -2.37 -5.20 -5.90
C GLY A 9 -2.28 -3.91 -6.72
N ILE A 10 -2.81 -2.80 -6.23
CA ILE A 10 -2.51 -1.47 -6.77
C ILE A 10 -1.98 -0.67 -5.60
N VAL A 11 -0.67 -0.46 -5.57
CA VAL A 11 -0.06 0.53 -4.69
C VAL A 11 0.20 1.75 -5.55
N VAL A 12 -0.47 2.86 -5.24
CA VAL A 12 -0.24 4.15 -5.90
C VAL A 12 0.70 4.96 -5.02
N LEU A 13 1.89 5.25 -5.53
CA LEU A 13 2.84 6.16 -4.88
C LEU A 13 2.83 7.48 -5.64
N SER A 14 2.46 8.55 -4.96
CA SER A 14 2.52 9.92 -5.49
C SER A 14 3.78 10.61 -4.97
N ALA A 15 4.72 10.91 -5.86
CA ALA A 15 5.86 11.77 -5.58
C ALA A 15 5.77 13.04 -6.43
N SER A 16 5.64 14.21 -5.80
CA SER A 16 5.61 15.50 -6.48
C SER A 16 7.02 16.07 -6.58
N ALA A 17 7.85 15.50 -7.45
CA ALA A 17 9.08 16.17 -7.88
C ALA A 17 8.73 17.18 -8.98
N GLY A 18 8.86 18.48 -8.70
CA GLY A 18 8.83 19.48 -9.76
C GLY A 18 10.02 19.27 -10.68
N CYS A 19 9.77 18.88 -11.93
CA CYS A 19 10.78 18.93 -12.99
C CYS A 19 11.04 20.42 -13.29
N GLY A 20 11.88 21.07 -12.49
CA GLY A 20 12.41 22.39 -12.77
C GLY A 20 13.78 22.20 -13.38
N GLY A 21 13.92 22.44 -14.68
CA GLY A 21 15.22 22.63 -15.28
C GLY A 21 15.94 23.75 -14.53
N SER A 22 17.16 23.50 -14.08
CA SER A 22 18.05 24.56 -13.62
C SER A 22 18.12 25.62 -14.72
N ASN A 23 17.67 26.85 -14.42
CA ASN A 23 17.92 28.00 -15.29
C ASN A 23 19.41 28.02 -15.66
N PRO A 24 19.78 28.26 -16.93
CA PRO A 24 21.18 28.51 -17.26
C PRO A 24 21.62 29.78 -16.53
N HIS A 25 22.45 29.61 -15.50
CA HIS A 25 23.16 30.72 -14.87
C HIS A 25 24.11 31.31 -15.94
N PRO A 26 24.04 32.60 -16.26
CA PRO A 26 25.03 33.22 -17.12
C PRO A 26 26.35 33.30 -16.34
N ALA A 27 27.32 32.53 -16.83
CA ALA A 27 28.76 32.59 -16.60
C ALA A 27 29.27 33.61 -15.55
N ASP A 28 29.73 33.10 -14.42
CA ASP A 28 30.83 33.68 -13.66
C ASP A 28 31.93 32.61 -13.45
N GLY A 29 33.12 32.93 -13.97
CA GLY A 29 34.30 32.09 -13.81
C GLY A 29 34.92 32.24 -12.43
N GLY A 30 35.60 31.19 -11.96
CA GLY A 30 36.44 31.26 -10.76
C GLY A 30 36.70 29.91 -10.11
N ASP A 31 37.77 29.26 -10.56
CA ASP A 31 38.75 28.39 -9.91
C ASP A 31 38.61 28.10 -8.40
N GLY A 32 38.75 26.83 -7.99
CA GLY A 32 39.17 26.50 -6.61
C GLY A 32 38.75 25.15 -6.05
N ASP A 33 39.67 24.19 -6.12
CA ASP A 33 40.06 23.25 -5.04
C ASP A 33 39.12 22.11 -4.60
N GLY A 34 39.36 20.93 -5.19
CA GLY A 34 39.79 19.71 -4.50
C GLY A 34 39.01 19.17 -3.30
N CYS A 35 38.28 18.08 -3.52
CA CYS A 35 38.11 16.99 -2.54
C CYS A 35 38.20 15.64 -3.27
N ALA A 36 39.11 14.80 -2.76
CA ALA A 36 39.40 13.46 -3.23
C ALA A 36 38.52 12.40 -2.53
N ASP A 37 38.29 11.32 -3.26
CA ASP A 37 38.11 9.92 -2.89
C ASP A 37 36.94 9.49 -1.97
N ALA A 38 35.96 8.83 -2.59
CA ALA A 38 35.32 7.63 -2.04
C ALA A 38 35.02 6.64 -3.18
N ASP A 39 35.73 5.52 -3.13
CA ASP A 39 35.74 4.44 -4.12
C ASP A 39 34.52 3.50 -4.01
N GLY A 40 34.09 3.00 -5.18
CA GLY A 40 33.25 1.81 -5.37
C GLY A 40 31.91 2.13 -6.04
N GLY A 41 31.68 1.92 -7.34
CA GLY A 41 32.28 0.96 -8.26
C GLY A 41 31.17 0.12 -8.91
N GLY A 42 30.37 0.76 -9.75
CA GLY A 42 29.34 0.13 -10.58
C GLY A 42 29.05 1.05 -11.76
N GLY A 43 29.85 0.93 -12.82
CA GLY A 43 29.74 1.77 -14.01
C GLY A 43 28.37 1.63 -14.65
N SER A 44 27.57 2.68 -14.58
CA SER A 44 26.37 2.86 -15.38
C SER A 44 26.81 3.21 -16.80
N GLU A 45 27.01 2.19 -17.63
CA GLU A 45 27.14 2.36 -19.07
C GLU A 45 25.85 3.02 -19.61
N GLY A 46 25.96 4.31 -19.97
CA GLY A 46 25.11 4.98 -20.96
C GLY A 46 23.61 5.06 -20.66
N GLY A 47 23.22 5.48 -19.46
CA GLY A 47 21.80 5.65 -19.10
C GLY A 47 21.16 6.92 -19.67
N ASP A 48 20.05 6.78 -20.39
CA ASP A 48 19.07 7.83 -20.69
C ASP A 48 18.57 8.50 -19.38
N GLY A 49 19.27 9.53 -18.88
CA GLY A 49 18.82 10.40 -17.78
C GLY A 49 18.92 9.79 -16.36
N GLY A 50 19.37 10.60 -15.39
CA GLY A 50 19.78 10.19 -14.04
C GLY A 50 18.66 10.09 -13.00
N LEU A 51 17.50 9.53 -13.35
CA LEU A 51 16.44 9.28 -12.38
C LEU A 51 16.71 7.96 -11.63
N ALA A 52 16.74 8.01 -10.30
CA ALA A 52 16.86 6.83 -9.44
C ALA A 52 15.66 6.74 -8.48
N LEU A 53 15.19 5.53 -8.23
CA LEU A 53 14.28 5.21 -7.12
C LEU A 53 15.11 4.73 -5.93
N ARG A 54 15.09 5.47 -4.83
CA ARG A 54 15.69 5.06 -3.55
C ARG A 54 14.63 4.41 -2.68
N ILE A 55 14.88 3.16 -2.34
CA ILE A 55 14.04 2.38 -1.43
C ILE A 55 14.79 2.24 -0.09
N PRO A 56 14.26 2.81 1.00
CA PRO A 56 14.83 2.62 2.33
C PRO A 56 14.84 1.14 2.76
N ALA A 57 15.70 0.82 3.71
CA ALA A 57 15.67 -0.48 4.36
C ALA A 57 14.30 -0.75 5.03
N GLN A 58 13.88 -2.01 5.01
CA GLN A 58 12.66 -2.48 5.69
C GLN A 58 11.36 -1.84 5.15
N THR A 59 11.37 -1.37 3.90
CA THR A 59 10.18 -0.82 3.26
C THR A 59 9.22 -1.94 2.86
N THR A 60 7.96 -1.82 3.26
CA THR A 60 6.91 -2.77 2.94
C THR A 60 5.69 -2.08 2.34
N LEU A 61 5.08 -2.67 1.32
CA LEU A 61 3.81 -2.22 0.78
C LEU A 61 2.73 -3.22 1.15
N CYS A 62 1.64 -2.75 1.74
CA CYS A 62 0.50 -3.58 2.07
C CYS A 62 -0.69 -3.24 1.17
N ASN A 63 -1.37 -4.26 0.66
CA ASN A 63 -2.60 -4.03 -0.12
C ASN A 63 -3.77 -3.74 0.84
N THR A 64 -4.49 -2.66 0.60
CA THR A 64 -5.74 -2.30 1.30
C THR A 64 -6.97 -2.40 0.40
N ASN A 65 -6.81 -2.79 -0.87
CA ASN A 65 -7.89 -2.71 -1.84
C ASN A 65 -8.81 -3.92 -1.78
N TYR A 66 -9.88 -3.78 -1.02
CA TYR A 66 -11.15 -4.39 -1.36
C TYR A 66 -12.29 -3.46 -0.91
N GLU A 67 -12.95 -2.81 -1.88
CA GLU A 67 -14.29 -2.25 -1.66
C GLU A 67 -15.28 -3.43 -1.65
N SER A 68 -15.33 -4.16 -0.53
CA SER A 68 -16.29 -5.23 -0.34
C SER A 68 -16.83 -5.15 1.08
N PRO A 69 -18.14 -4.91 1.26
CA PRO A 69 -18.78 -4.89 2.59
C PRO A 69 -18.94 -6.32 3.15
N SER A 70 -17.99 -7.21 2.88
CA SER A 70 -18.05 -8.62 3.26
C SER A 70 -16.72 -9.09 3.85
N LEU A 71 -16.78 -10.23 4.54
CA LEU A 71 -15.61 -10.90 5.10
C LEU A 71 -14.62 -11.38 4.02
N GLU A 72 -14.99 -11.31 2.73
CA GLU A 72 -14.07 -11.53 1.61
C GLU A 72 -12.90 -10.53 1.59
N ILE A 73 -12.99 -9.41 2.33
CA ILE A 73 -11.89 -8.45 2.46
C ILE A 73 -10.57 -9.06 2.98
N LEU A 74 -10.64 -10.18 3.70
CA LEU A 74 -9.44 -10.87 4.19
C LEU A 74 -8.76 -11.75 3.13
N PHE A 75 -9.42 -12.04 2.01
CA PHE A 75 -9.08 -13.23 1.22
C PHE A 75 -7.93 -13.11 0.25
N PRO A 76 -7.34 -11.91 0.06
CA PRO A 76 -5.92 -11.94 -0.26
C PRO A 76 -5.22 -10.65 0.17
N LYS A 77 -5.03 -10.50 1.48
CA LYS A 77 -4.04 -9.55 1.99
C LYS A 77 -2.69 -9.90 1.38
N ILE A 78 -1.98 -8.90 0.87
CA ILE A 78 -0.60 -9.04 0.38
C ILE A 78 0.27 -8.08 1.16
N ARG A 79 1.43 -8.58 1.62
CA ARG A 79 2.55 -7.75 2.05
C ARG A 79 3.72 -7.93 1.09
N LEU A 80 4.14 -6.85 0.47
CA LEU A 80 5.33 -6.76 -0.39
C LEU A 80 6.48 -6.22 0.43
N HIS A 81 7.63 -6.89 0.42
CA HIS A 81 8.88 -6.39 1.00
C HIS A 81 9.74 -5.91 -0.16
N LEU A 82 10.12 -4.63 -0.16
CA LEU A 82 10.93 -4.05 -1.22
C LEU A 82 12.42 -4.21 -0.90
N LYS A 83 13.23 -4.45 -1.92
CA LYS A 83 14.70 -4.44 -1.83
C LYS A 83 15.17 -3.02 -1.54
N ALA A 84 16.00 -2.87 -0.52
CA ALA A 84 16.62 -1.59 -0.21
C ALA A 84 17.71 -1.25 -1.22
N GLY A 85 17.83 0.02 -1.58
CA GLY A 85 18.88 0.50 -2.50
C GLY A 85 18.40 1.56 -3.47
N ASP A 86 19.29 1.92 -4.39
CA ASP A 86 19.05 2.88 -5.46
C ASP A 86 18.89 2.13 -6.78
N PHE A 87 17.77 2.39 -7.47
CA PHE A 87 17.39 1.70 -8.69
C PHE A 87 17.27 2.72 -9.83
N SER A 88 18.14 2.62 -10.84
CA SER A 88 18.05 3.48 -12.02
C SER A 88 16.75 3.24 -12.78
N LEU A 89 16.01 4.31 -13.04
CA LEU A 89 14.79 4.30 -13.83
C LEU A 89 15.10 4.80 -15.24
N ARG A 90 14.37 4.31 -16.24
CA ARG A 90 14.46 4.86 -17.60
C ARG A 90 13.76 6.21 -17.69
N ALA A 91 14.32 7.14 -18.46
CA ALA A 91 13.64 8.39 -18.83
C ALA A 91 12.75 8.26 -20.08
N SER A 92 12.90 7.19 -20.86
CA SER A 92 12.21 6.97 -22.14
C SER A 92 11.25 5.78 -22.08
N ALA A 93 10.14 5.87 -22.82
CA ALA A 93 9.10 4.86 -22.82
C ALA A 93 9.63 3.47 -23.24
N GLY A 94 9.12 2.42 -22.60
CA GLY A 94 9.51 1.04 -22.88
C GLY A 94 9.65 0.18 -21.62
N GLU A 95 10.15 -1.05 -21.80
CA GLU A 95 10.26 -2.05 -20.74
C GLU A 95 11.72 -2.32 -20.36
N THR A 96 11.98 -2.48 -19.06
CA THR A 96 13.29 -2.82 -18.50
C THR A 96 13.16 -3.91 -17.46
N ALA A 97 14.11 -4.86 -17.43
CA ALA A 97 14.21 -5.79 -16.32
C ALA A 97 14.64 -5.03 -15.07
N LEU A 98 13.86 -5.15 -14.00
CA LEU A 98 14.14 -4.50 -12.73
C LEU A 98 13.57 -5.38 -11.61
N ASP A 99 14.37 -5.65 -10.59
CA ASP A 99 13.98 -6.53 -9.50
C ASP A 99 13.85 -5.72 -8.21
N LEU A 100 12.61 -5.34 -7.87
CA LEU A 100 12.30 -4.44 -6.75
C LEU A 100 11.85 -5.18 -5.49
N LEU A 101 11.41 -6.43 -5.62
CA LEU A 101 10.78 -7.17 -4.53
C LEU A 101 11.75 -8.18 -3.92
N ASP A 102 11.92 -8.09 -2.61
CA ASP A 102 12.71 -9.03 -1.82
C ASP A 102 11.87 -10.25 -1.45
N ARG A 103 10.67 -10.00 -0.92
CA ARG A 103 9.77 -11.04 -0.42
C ARG A 103 8.31 -10.65 -0.65
N VAL A 104 7.46 -11.62 -0.92
CA VAL A 104 6.01 -11.44 -1.07
C VAL A 104 5.29 -12.41 -0.14
N GLU A 105 4.44 -11.89 0.74
CA GLU A 105 3.63 -12.66 1.67
C GLU A 105 2.14 -12.50 1.32
N VAL A 106 1.38 -13.60 1.33
CA VAL A 106 -0.02 -13.63 0.89
C VAL A 106 -0.91 -14.38 1.88
N GLY A 107 -2.14 -13.87 2.06
CA GLY A 107 -3.20 -14.52 2.81
C GLY A 107 -3.01 -14.45 4.34
N GLN A 108 -3.95 -15.01 5.08
CA GLN A 108 -4.06 -14.82 6.54
C GLN A 108 -2.85 -15.30 7.37
N ALA A 109 -2.08 -16.25 6.84
CA ALA A 109 -0.90 -16.77 7.51
C ALA A 109 0.42 -16.13 7.02
N GLY A 110 0.34 -15.15 6.11
CA GLY A 110 1.54 -14.54 5.51
C GLY A 110 2.39 -15.56 4.75
N GLN A 111 1.76 -16.43 3.96
CA GLN A 111 2.47 -17.46 3.22
C GLN A 111 3.40 -16.80 2.19
N GLU A 112 4.66 -17.22 2.19
CA GLU A 112 5.65 -16.67 1.26
C GLU A 112 5.43 -17.20 -0.16
N ALA A 113 5.34 -16.27 -1.11
CA ALA A 113 5.29 -16.57 -2.53
C ALA A 113 6.71 -16.50 -3.12
N ALA A 114 7.08 -17.53 -3.89
CA ALA A 114 8.37 -17.58 -4.56
C ALA A 114 8.32 -16.83 -5.90
N ALA A 115 9.35 -16.05 -6.23
CA ALA A 115 9.43 -15.40 -7.54
C ALA A 115 9.43 -16.46 -8.66
N ALA A 116 8.57 -16.28 -9.66
CA ALA A 116 8.44 -17.20 -10.80
C ALA A 116 9.22 -16.71 -12.03
N GLY A 117 9.80 -15.52 -11.95
CA GLY A 117 10.52 -14.85 -13.02
C GLY A 117 11.01 -13.48 -12.59
N PRO A 118 11.79 -12.81 -13.45
CA PRO A 118 12.30 -11.47 -13.15
C PRO A 118 11.17 -10.45 -13.11
N GLY A 119 11.35 -9.41 -12.29
CA GLY A 119 10.53 -8.22 -12.35
C GLY A 119 10.81 -7.40 -13.60
N ARG A 120 9.80 -6.63 -14.01
CA ARG A 120 9.83 -5.74 -15.17
C ARG A 120 9.20 -4.42 -14.81
N LEU A 121 9.83 -3.33 -15.25
CA LEU A 121 9.30 -1.98 -15.15
C LEU A 121 9.00 -1.47 -16.56
N ARG A 122 7.74 -1.11 -16.81
CA ARG A 122 7.32 -0.43 -18.03
C ARG A 122 7.13 1.05 -17.74
N LEU A 123 7.67 1.91 -18.58
CA LEU A 123 7.40 3.34 -18.59
C LEU A 123 6.50 3.68 -19.79
N ASP A 124 5.35 4.27 -19.51
CA ASP A 124 4.47 4.90 -20.50
C ASP A 124 4.47 6.43 -20.28
N VAL A 125 4.61 7.20 -21.34
CA VAL A 125 4.57 8.68 -21.30
C VAL A 125 3.28 9.15 -21.94
N TYR A 126 2.49 9.88 -21.17
CA TYR A 126 1.21 10.42 -21.61
C TYR A 126 1.32 11.93 -21.77
N GLN A 127 0.83 12.44 -22.90
CA GLN A 127 0.76 13.85 -23.20
C GLN A 127 -0.62 14.18 -23.76
N GLU A 128 -1.45 14.82 -22.95
CA GLU A 128 -2.80 15.24 -23.34
C GLU A 128 -2.97 16.74 -23.08
N PRO A 129 -2.66 17.62 -24.05
CA PRO A 129 -2.91 19.04 -23.91
C PRO A 129 -4.38 19.31 -23.56
N PRO A 130 -4.69 20.23 -22.62
CA PRO A 130 -3.81 21.22 -21.99
C PRO A 130 -3.08 20.74 -20.72
N HIS A 131 -3.16 19.46 -20.37
CA HIS A 131 -2.57 18.92 -19.15
C HIS A 131 -1.04 18.73 -19.28
N PRO A 132 -0.30 18.82 -18.15
CA PRO A 132 1.12 18.45 -18.11
C PRO A 132 1.30 16.99 -18.54
N ALA A 133 2.46 16.67 -19.12
CA ALA A 133 2.81 15.28 -19.41
C ALA A 133 2.97 14.51 -18.09
N TYR A 134 2.67 13.21 -18.10
CA TYR A 134 2.93 12.33 -16.96
C TYR A 134 3.62 11.05 -17.39
N CYS A 135 4.56 10.61 -16.58
CA CYS A 135 5.27 9.35 -16.71
C CYS A 135 4.60 8.32 -15.80
N ALA A 136 4.10 7.23 -16.37
CA ALA A 136 3.58 6.11 -15.60
C ALA A 136 4.57 4.95 -15.61
N TYR A 137 5.04 4.60 -14.43
CA TYR A 137 5.88 3.43 -14.22
C TYR A 137 5.01 2.29 -13.70
N ASP A 138 4.87 1.23 -14.49
CA ASP A 138 4.16 0.00 -14.15
C ASP A 138 5.18 -1.10 -13.83
N TYR A 139 5.25 -1.54 -12.58
CA TYR A 139 6.03 -2.71 -12.20
C TYR A 139 5.20 -3.98 -12.31
N LEU A 140 5.80 -5.06 -12.80
CA LEU A 140 5.19 -6.37 -12.91
C LEU A 140 6.18 -7.48 -12.55
N GLN A 141 5.80 -8.41 -11.68
CA GLN A 141 6.59 -9.63 -11.43
C GLN A 141 5.70 -10.84 -11.16
N PRO A 142 5.95 -11.98 -11.83
CA PRO A 142 5.21 -13.21 -11.58
C PRO A 142 5.75 -13.94 -10.35
N TYR A 143 4.85 -14.56 -9.59
CA TYR A 143 5.12 -15.32 -8.36
C TYR A 143 4.37 -16.66 -8.35
N ARG A 144 4.79 -17.57 -7.47
CA ARG A 144 4.14 -18.85 -7.19
C ARG A 144 3.78 -18.97 -5.72
N LEU A 145 2.55 -19.39 -5.45
CA LEU A 145 2.09 -19.79 -4.13
C LEU A 145 1.52 -21.21 -4.23
N GLY A 146 2.31 -22.20 -3.80
CA GLY A 146 2.02 -23.60 -4.09
C GLY A 146 1.88 -23.84 -5.60
N THR A 147 0.74 -24.35 -6.05
CA THR A 147 0.44 -24.55 -7.48
C THR A 147 -0.15 -23.31 -8.17
N GLN A 148 -0.47 -22.26 -7.41
CA GLN A 148 -1.10 -21.04 -7.95
C GLN A 148 -0.03 -20.13 -8.55
N THR A 149 -0.43 -19.39 -9.59
CA THR A 149 0.38 -18.31 -10.15
C THR A 149 -0.20 -16.99 -9.67
N LEU A 150 0.67 -16.13 -9.16
CA LEU A 150 0.36 -14.77 -8.75
C LEU A 150 1.09 -13.81 -9.68
N GLU A 151 0.53 -12.64 -9.92
CA GLU A 151 1.19 -11.57 -10.65
C GLU A 151 1.11 -10.32 -9.80
N ILE A 152 2.24 -9.87 -9.28
CA ILE A 152 2.30 -8.64 -8.50
C ILE A 152 2.49 -7.48 -9.47
N ARG A 153 1.57 -6.52 -9.40
CA ARG A 153 1.65 -5.26 -10.13
C ARG A 153 1.61 -4.10 -9.14
N PHE A 154 2.32 -3.02 -9.40
CA PHE A 154 2.09 -1.72 -8.77
C PHE A 154 2.57 -0.61 -9.69
N ALA A 155 2.09 0.61 -9.47
CA ALA A 155 2.43 1.72 -10.35
C ALA A 155 2.69 3.00 -9.57
N PHE A 156 3.57 3.83 -10.12
CA PHE A 156 3.80 5.18 -9.62
C PHE A 156 3.87 6.16 -10.78
N TRP A 157 3.44 7.39 -10.51
CA TRP A 157 3.30 8.42 -11.53
C TRP A 157 4.13 9.65 -11.18
N LEU A 158 4.78 10.23 -12.18
CA LEU A 158 5.51 11.49 -12.06
C LEU A 158 4.86 12.50 -12.98
N VAL A 159 4.53 13.68 -12.45
CA VAL A 159 3.98 14.79 -13.23
C VAL A 159 5.13 15.64 -13.76
N CYS A 160 5.25 15.70 -15.08
CA CYS A 160 6.22 16.54 -15.78
C CYS A 160 5.60 17.92 -16.01
N ARG A 161 6.01 18.91 -15.22
CA ARG A 161 5.43 20.26 -15.25
C ARG A 161 5.70 21.03 -16.55
N GLU A 162 6.73 20.65 -17.30
CA GLU A 162 7.05 21.26 -18.60
C GLU A 162 6.49 20.43 -19.75
N ALA A 163 5.80 21.10 -20.68
CA ALA A 163 5.17 20.46 -21.83
C ALA A 163 6.22 20.06 -22.87
N GLY A 164 6.24 18.78 -23.25
CA GLY A 164 6.84 18.32 -24.52
C GLY A 164 8.17 17.59 -24.43
N VAL A 165 8.87 17.57 -23.28
CA VAL A 165 10.04 16.71 -23.08
C VAL A 165 10.07 16.19 -21.65
N VAL A 166 9.99 14.87 -21.47
CA VAL A 166 10.33 14.22 -20.20
C VAL A 166 11.85 14.23 -20.09
N SER A 167 12.39 15.20 -19.37
CA SER A 167 13.78 15.18 -18.95
C SER A 167 13.84 15.27 -17.44
N PHE A 168 14.54 14.31 -16.84
CA PHE A 168 14.89 14.38 -15.43
C PHE A 168 16.31 14.95 -15.35
N PRO A 169 16.57 15.95 -14.48
CA PRO A 169 17.93 16.29 -14.12
C PRO A 169 18.73 15.03 -13.78
N ALA A 170 20.04 15.06 -14.01
CA ALA A 170 20.90 14.02 -13.47
C ALA A 170 20.74 13.97 -11.93
N ASP A 171 20.87 12.76 -11.38
CA ASP A 171 20.89 12.50 -9.93
C ASP A 171 19.58 12.78 -9.17
N VAL A 172 18.44 12.86 -9.87
CA VAL A 172 17.13 12.94 -9.20
C VAL A 172 16.85 11.61 -8.53
N THR A 173 16.70 11.66 -7.20
CA THR A 173 16.35 10.49 -6.40
C THR A 173 14.91 10.60 -5.89
N LEU A 174 14.05 9.68 -6.33
CA LEU A 174 12.72 9.48 -5.77
C LEU A 174 12.87 8.66 -4.49
N LEU A 175 12.61 9.27 -3.34
CA LEU A 175 12.59 8.56 -2.08
C LEU A 175 11.21 7.93 -1.88
N LEU A 176 11.15 6.59 -1.84
CA LEU A 176 9.94 5.91 -1.41
C LEU A 176 9.80 6.16 0.10
N PRO A 177 8.67 6.72 0.57
CA PRO A 177 8.49 6.96 1.99
C PRO A 177 8.59 5.63 2.75
N HIS A 178 9.19 5.65 3.93
CA HIS A 178 9.28 4.45 4.73
C HIS A 178 7.88 4.07 5.23
N TYR A 179 7.25 3.13 4.52
CA TYR A 179 6.00 2.54 4.89
C TYR A 179 6.28 1.17 5.50
N ARG A 180 6.10 1.02 6.81
CA ARG A 180 5.87 -0.31 7.37
C ARG A 180 4.38 -0.54 7.47
N CYS A 181 3.94 -1.75 7.18
CA CYS A 181 2.56 -2.12 7.47
C CYS A 181 2.32 -1.94 8.97
N GLY A 182 1.40 -1.05 9.34
CA GLY A 182 1.15 -0.67 10.73
C GLY A 182 1.88 0.59 11.23
N ASP A 183 2.67 1.28 10.40
CA ASP A 183 3.37 2.51 10.81
C ASP A 183 2.48 3.76 10.72
N ARG A 184 2.64 4.68 11.69
CA ARG A 184 1.77 5.84 11.93
C ARG A 184 2.21 7.10 11.18
N ALA A 185 3.41 7.10 10.60
CA ALA A 185 4.17 8.34 10.38
C ALA A 185 3.65 9.29 9.30
N SER A 186 2.61 8.94 8.52
CA SER A 186 2.17 9.77 7.38
C SER A 186 0.66 9.80 7.14
N PHE A 187 -0.14 9.27 8.07
CA PHE A 187 -1.58 9.12 7.90
C PHE A 187 -2.33 9.70 9.10
N THR A 188 -3.58 10.12 8.87
CA THR A 188 -4.48 10.44 9.98
C THR A 188 -4.75 9.16 10.74
N THR A 189 -4.43 9.14 12.03
CA THR A 189 -4.74 8.01 12.91
C THR A 189 -6.15 8.19 13.46
N GLY A 190 -6.93 7.12 13.53
CA GLY A 190 -8.22 7.10 14.21
C GLY A 190 -8.38 5.83 15.04
N ALA A 191 -9.35 5.84 15.94
CA ALA A 191 -9.77 4.64 16.64
C ALA A 191 -11.28 4.52 16.70
N VAL A 192 -11.78 3.29 16.66
CA VAL A 192 -13.18 2.96 16.96
C VAL A 192 -13.22 2.10 18.20
N ASN A 193 -14.08 2.47 19.16
CA ASN A 193 -14.36 1.67 20.33
C ASN A 193 -15.84 1.31 20.32
N ALA A 194 -16.17 0.05 20.57
CA ALA A 194 -17.56 -0.39 20.67
C ALA A 194 -17.77 -1.32 21.87
N THR A 195 -18.93 -1.20 22.51
CA THR A 195 -19.41 -2.10 23.56
C THR A 195 -20.69 -2.77 23.08
N ALA A 196 -20.71 -4.10 23.05
CA ALA A 196 -21.87 -4.89 22.71
C ALA A 196 -22.84 -4.99 23.89
N GLN A 197 -24.13 -5.27 23.62
CA GLN A 197 -25.16 -5.44 24.66
C GLN A 197 -24.84 -6.55 25.67
N ASN A 198 -24.07 -7.57 25.28
CA ASN A 198 -23.60 -8.62 26.18
C ASN A 198 -22.39 -8.20 27.05
N GLY A 199 -21.92 -6.96 26.93
CA GLY A 199 -20.79 -6.41 27.69
C GLY A 199 -19.41 -6.63 27.05
N ASP A 200 -19.33 -7.38 25.95
CA ASP A 200 -18.07 -7.55 25.22
C ASP A 200 -17.64 -6.22 24.58
N THR A 201 -16.32 -5.95 24.55
CA THR A 201 -15.79 -4.70 23.98
C THR A 201 -14.78 -4.97 22.89
N VAL A 202 -14.73 -4.08 21.91
CA VAL A 202 -13.72 -4.10 20.86
C VAL A 202 -13.17 -2.69 20.60
N ARG A 203 -11.86 -2.60 20.35
CA ARG A 203 -11.17 -1.41 19.88
C ARG A 203 -10.37 -1.74 18.63
N PHE A 204 -10.50 -0.92 17.61
CA PHE A 204 -9.60 -0.93 16.46
C PHE A 204 -8.87 0.40 16.38
N GLU A 205 -7.55 0.38 16.23
CA GLU A 205 -6.77 1.54 15.82
C GLU A 205 -6.45 1.39 14.34
N TYR A 206 -6.69 2.44 13.57
CA TYR A 206 -6.49 2.43 12.13
C TYR A 206 -5.85 3.72 11.65
N PHE A 207 -5.24 3.64 10.49
CA PHE A 207 -4.78 4.81 9.77
C PHE A 207 -5.74 5.13 8.64
N PHE A 208 -5.68 6.35 8.13
CA PHE A 208 -6.51 6.81 7.04
C PHE A 208 -5.71 7.77 6.17
N GLY A 209 -5.64 7.47 4.88
CA GLY A 209 -5.13 8.36 3.84
C GLY A 209 -6.26 8.84 2.93
N ASP A 210 -6.37 10.17 2.77
CA ASP A 210 -7.23 10.76 1.75
C ASP A 210 -6.56 10.62 0.37
N ALA A 211 -6.91 9.55 -0.34
CA ALA A 211 -6.39 9.29 -1.69
C ALA A 211 -6.87 10.35 -2.71
N CYS A 212 -8.02 11.00 -2.44
CA CYS A 212 -8.58 12.02 -3.32
C CYS A 212 -7.80 13.33 -3.25
N ALA A 213 -7.17 13.63 -2.12
CA ALA A 213 -6.31 14.79 -1.97
C ALA A 213 -4.96 14.66 -2.71
N THR A 214 -4.52 13.44 -3.03
CA THR A 214 -3.14 13.18 -3.49
C THR A 214 -2.99 12.92 -5.00
N LEU A 215 -4.08 12.73 -5.75
CA LEU A 215 -4.04 12.33 -7.17
C LEU A 215 -4.82 13.25 -8.14
N PRO A 216 -4.37 14.49 -8.42
CA PRO A 216 -4.80 15.19 -9.63
C PRO A 216 -4.18 14.52 -10.88
N PRO A 217 -4.91 14.30 -12.01
CA PRO A 217 -6.23 14.81 -12.37
C PRO A 217 -7.36 13.74 -12.44
N PHE A 218 -7.33 12.69 -11.59
CA PHE A 218 -8.34 11.62 -11.68
C PHE A 218 -9.68 12.04 -11.05
N SER A 219 -10.48 12.81 -11.80
CA SER A 219 -11.85 13.21 -11.46
C SER A 219 -12.94 12.41 -12.19
N ALA A 220 -12.63 11.22 -12.73
CA ALA A 220 -13.62 10.40 -13.43
C ALA A 220 -13.53 8.90 -13.07
N GLY A 221 -14.21 8.51 -11.98
CA GLY A 221 -14.81 7.17 -11.89
C GLY A 221 -14.12 6.12 -11.02
N ILE A 222 -12.93 6.37 -10.49
CA ILE A 222 -12.33 5.54 -9.43
C ILE A 222 -12.00 6.51 -8.31
N CYS A 223 -12.96 6.76 -7.44
CA CYS A 223 -12.69 7.39 -6.16
C CYS A 223 -12.09 6.27 -5.31
N PRO A 224 -10.76 6.18 -5.09
CA PRO A 224 -10.23 5.15 -4.23
C PRO A 224 -10.72 5.54 -2.83
N ALA A 225 -11.80 4.90 -2.37
CA ALA A 225 -12.34 5.18 -1.06
C ALA A 225 -11.20 5.05 -0.04
N ASN A 226 -11.11 6.04 0.83
CA ASN A 226 -10.00 6.26 1.75
C ASN A 226 -9.39 4.97 2.30
N HIS A 227 -8.11 4.79 2.01
CA HIS A 227 -7.37 3.61 2.40
C HIS A 227 -7.05 3.70 3.88
N GLY A 228 -7.54 2.73 4.64
CA GLY A 228 -7.15 2.56 6.02
C GLY A 228 -6.66 1.15 6.28
N ASP A 229 -5.57 1.05 7.02
CA ASP A 229 -5.07 -0.20 7.57
C ASP A 229 -5.30 -0.19 9.08
N PRO A 230 -6.00 -1.19 9.64
CA PRO A 230 -5.99 -1.39 11.08
C PRO A 230 -4.58 -1.80 11.50
N SER A 231 -4.07 -1.12 12.52
CA SER A 231 -2.77 -1.39 13.14
C SER A 231 -2.87 -2.18 14.43
N LEU A 232 -4.03 -2.11 15.07
CA LEU A 232 -4.33 -2.79 16.31
C LEU A 232 -5.81 -3.19 16.31
N GLY A 233 -6.08 -4.43 16.69
CA GLY A 233 -7.40 -4.88 17.15
C GLY A 233 -7.27 -5.37 18.58
N ARG A 234 -8.17 -4.96 19.46
CA ARG A 234 -8.24 -5.43 20.84
C ARG A 234 -9.68 -5.80 21.18
N PHE A 235 -9.88 -7.04 21.59
CA PHE A 235 -11.19 -7.58 21.97
C PHE A 235 -11.18 -8.06 23.42
N THR A 236 -12.24 -7.77 24.18
CA THR A 236 -12.40 -8.22 25.56
C THR A 236 -13.73 -8.93 25.73
N ARG A 237 -13.72 -10.14 26.29
CA ARG A 237 -14.92 -10.93 26.64
C ARG A 237 -14.71 -11.62 27.98
N GLY A 238 -15.64 -11.45 28.91
CA GLY A 238 -15.61 -12.13 30.20
C GLY A 238 -14.34 -11.90 31.04
N GLY A 239 -13.61 -10.80 30.79
CA GLY A 239 -12.32 -10.50 31.42
C GLY A 239 -11.09 -10.99 30.64
N ASP A 240 -11.26 -11.88 29.67
CA ASP A 240 -10.20 -12.29 28.77
C ASP A 240 -9.99 -11.25 27.66
N VAL A 241 -8.72 -11.01 27.30
CA VAL A 241 -8.32 -10.06 26.27
C VAL A 241 -7.61 -10.78 25.13
N ARG A 242 -7.92 -10.36 23.89
CA ARG A 242 -7.18 -10.72 22.68
C ARG A 242 -6.71 -9.45 22.00
N GLU A 243 -5.44 -9.40 21.67
CA GLU A 243 -4.81 -8.30 20.96
C GLU A 243 -4.16 -8.83 19.70
N VAL A 244 -4.36 -8.12 18.59
CA VAL A 244 -3.86 -8.48 17.27
C VAL A 244 -3.20 -7.25 16.68
N THR A 245 -1.92 -7.37 16.37
CA THR A 245 -1.11 -6.33 15.71
C THR A 245 -0.57 -6.80 14.36
N ASN A 246 -0.66 -8.10 14.08
CA ASN A 246 -0.26 -8.66 12.80
C ASN A 246 -1.23 -8.18 11.71
N TYR A 247 -0.71 -7.49 10.70
CA TYR A 247 -1.50 -7.02 9.56
C TYR A 247 -2.34 -8.13 8.93
N PHE A 248 -1.90 -9.39 8.86
CA PHE A 248 -2.71 -10.46 8.28
C PHE A 248 -3.94 -10.85 9.11
N GLY A 249 -3.91 -10.57 10.41
CA GLY A 249 -5.02 -10.80 11.32
C GLY A 249 -5.98 -9.61 11.43
N LEU A 250 -5.79 -8.54 10.66
CA LEU A 250 -6.62 -7.33 10.74
C LEU A 250 -7.17 -6.96 9.36
N ALA A 251 -8.39 -6.44 9.27
CA ALA A 251 -8.90 -5.81 8.05
C ALA A 251 -9.85 -4.65 8.34
N LEU A 252 -9.92 -3.72 7.39
CA LEU A 252 -10.81 -2.56 7.38
C LEU A 252 -11.36 -2.39 5.97
N SER A 253 -12.68 -2.41 5.83
CA SER A 253 -13.39 -1.91 4.65
C SER A 253 -14.07 -0.60 5.01
N CYS A 254 -13.74 0.49 4.33
CA CYS A 254 -14.46 1.75 4.46
C CYS A 254 -15.48 1.87 3.33
N MET A 255 -16.75 2.16 3.64
CA MET A 255 -17.72 2.58 2.62
C MET A 255 -17.70 4.11 2.50
N HIS A 256 -16.96 4.60 1.51
CA HIS A 256 -16.89 6.03 1.13
C HIS A 256 -16.39 6.97 2.24
N HIS A 257 -16.21 8.27 1.94
CA HIS A 257 -15.28 9.18 2.63
C HIS A 257 -15.36 9.29 4.16
N GLY A 258 -14.81 8.33 4.92
CA GLY A 258 -14.93 8.30 6.38
C GLY A 258 -16.33 7.88 6.87
N GLY A 259 -17.10 7.20 6.01
CA GLY A 259 -18.40 6.64 6.33
C GLY A 259 -18.30 5.35 7.17
N PRO A 260 -19.43 4.64 7.34
CA PRO A 260 -19.47 3.35 8.00
C PRO A 260 -18.34 2.43 7.55
N ALA A 261 -17.75 1.73 8.52
CA ALA A 261 -16.62 0.84 8.29
C ALA A 261 -16.91 -0.57 8.81
N PHE A 262 -16.32 -1.53 8.14
CA PHE A 262 -16.33 -2.93 8.52
C PHE A 262 -14.93 -3.29 8.99
N PHE A 263 -14.79 -3.55 10.29
CA PHE A 263 -13.52 -3.93 10.90
C PHE A 263 -13.51 -5.42 11.18
N VAL A 264 -12.38 -6.08 10.99
CA VAL A 264 -12.20 -7.49 11.31
C VAL A 264 -10.88 -7.69 12.05
N MET A 265 -10.90 -8.53 13.09
CA MET A 265 -9.69 -9.11 13.68
C MET A 265 -9.82 -10.62 13.82
N MET A 266 -8.78 -11.35 13.43
CA MET A 266 -8.62 -12.80 13.60
C MET A 266 -7.58 -13.05 14.69
N PHE A 267 -7.89 -13.93 15.64
CA PHE A 267 -7.03 -14.22 16.78
C PHE A 267 -6.02 -15.31 16.44
N ASP A 268 -4.77 -15.14 16.88
CA ASP A 268 -3.75 -16.21 16.80
C ASP A 268 -4.14 -17.41 17.69
N THR A 269 -4.75 -17.14 18.84
CA THR A 269 -5.30 -18.15 19.76
C THR A 269 -6.77 -17.84 20.03
N PRO A 270 -7.70 -18.79 19.78
CA PRO A 270 -9.12 -18.53 19.95
C PRO A 270 -9.48 -18.24 21.42
N LEU A 271 -10.67 -17.66 21.61
CA LEU A 271 -11.28 -17.45 22.92
C LEU A 271 -12.54 -18.32 23.02
N GLY A 272 -12.39 -19.53 23.57
CA GLY A 272 -13.40 -20.58 23.43
C GLY A 272 -13.55 -20.95 21.96
N ASP A 273 -14.78 -20.90 21.45
CA ASP A 273 -15.10 -21.21 20.05
C ASP A 273 -14.97 -20.00 19.10
N VAL A 274 -14.60 -18.83 19.63
CA VAL A 274 -14.45 -17.59 18.84
C VAL A 274 -13.02 -17.45 18.35
N HIS A 275 -12.84 -17.46 17.03
CA HIS A 275 -11.55 -17.31 16.34
C HIS A 275 -11.30 -15.89 15.84
N GLY A 276 -12.31 -15.05 15.82
CA GLY A 276 -12.18 -13.64 15.45
C GLY A 276 -13.45 -12.87 15.73
N VAL A 277 -13.40 -11.56 15.53
CA VAL A 277 -14.58 -10.69 15.61
C VAL A 277 -14.59 -9.72 14.45
N SER A 278 -15.79 -9.33 14.02
CA SER A 278 -16.00 -8.19 13.14
C SER A 278 -16.93 -7.17 13.76
N LEU A 279 -16.61 -5.89 13.58
CA LEU A 279 -17.46 -4.77 13.90
C LEU A 279 -18.06 -4.24 12.60
N ASP A 280 -19.35 -4.49 12.40
CA ASP A 280 -20.09 -4.03 11.25
C ASP A 280 -20.90 -2.78 11.63
N THR A 281 -20.43 -1.61 11.21
CA THR A 281 -21.17 -0.36 11.39
C THR A 281 -21.97 0.04 10.15
N VAL A 282 -21.90 -0.76 9.08
CA VAL A 282 -22.31 -0.43 7.72
C VAL A 282 -23.63 -1.12 7.38
N SER A 283 -23.63 -2.45 7.45
CA SER A 283 -24.67 -3.28 6.86
C SER A 283 -25.87 -3.44 7.80
N TYR A 284 -25.70 -3.09 9.07
CA TYR A 284 -26.73 -3.22 10.10
C TYR A 284 -26.95 -1.90 10.83
N GLN A 285 -28.22 -1.56 11.03
CA GLN A 285 -28.66 -0.51 11.95
C GLN A 285 -29.65 -1.17 12.93
N PRO A 286 -29.28 -1.34 14.22
CA PRO A 286 -28.05 -0.86 14.87
C PRO A 286 -26.79 -1.62 14.42
N ALA A 287 -25.61 -1.02 14.63
CA ALA A 287 -24.31 -1.65 14.41
C ALA A 287 -24.19 -2.97 15.20
N ARG A 288 -23.36 -3.90 14.72
CA ARG A 288 -23.23 -5.24 15.33
C ARG A 288 -21.78 -5.66 15.54
N LEU A 289 -21.54 -6.32 16.67
CA LEU A 289 -20.35 -7.14 16.92
C LEU A 289 -20.67 -8.59 16.54
N GLN A 290 -19.95 -9.12 15.57
CA GLN A 290 -20.11 -10.50 15.08
C GLN A 290 -18.93 -11.35 15.59
N TYR A 291 -19.23 -12.59 15.97
CA TYR A 291 -18.24 -13.57 16.45
C TYR A 291 -18.00 -14.60 15.36
N LEU A 292 -16.73 -14.79 15.00
CA LEU A 292 -16.31 -15.56 13.84
C LEU A 292 -15.70 -16.91 14.24
N ASP A 293 -15.98 -17.95 13.48
CA ASP A 293 -15.30 -19.24 13.58
C ASP A 293 -13.99 -19.27 12.77
N VAL A 294 -13.32 -20.43 12.77
CA VAL A 294 -12.06 -20.67 12.04
C VAL A 294 -12.21 -20.52 10.52
N ALA A 295 -13.42 -20.72 9.98
CA ALA A 295 -13.74 -20.55 8.58
C ALA A 295 -14.22 -19.11 8.26
N MET A 296 -14.11 -18.20 9.23
CA MET A 296 -14.63 -16.83 9.18
C MET A 296 -16.15 -16.75 8.95
N GLN A 297 -16.90 -17.74 9.41
CA GLN A 297 -18.35 -17.68 9.39
C GLN A 297 -18.86 -17.06 10.69
N VAL A 298 -19.91 -16.25 10.58
CA VAL A 298 -20.57 -15.64 11.73
C VAL A 298 -21.30 -16.73 12.52
N GLN A 299 -20.78 -17.06 13.69
CA GLN A 299 -21.42 -18.00 14.63
C GLN A 299 -22.57 -17.35 15.38
N SER A 300 -22.38 -16.09 15.78
CA SER A 300 -23.36 -15.29 16.51
C SER A 300 -23.07 -13.81 16.37
N SER A 301 -24.00 -12.96 16.81
CA SER A 301 -23.84 -11.51 16.81
C SER A 301 -24.51 -10.89 18.04
N SER A 302 -24.01 -9.75 18.48
CA SER A 302 -24.65 -8.88 19.45
C SER A 302 -24.81 -7.48 18.87
N ASP A 303 -25.96 -6.85 19.13
CA ASP A 303 -26.13 -5.44 18.83
C ASP A 303 -25.17 -4.61 19.71
N ILE A 304 -24.73 -3.48 19.17
CA ILE A 304 -23.86 -2.54 19.86
C ILE A 304 -24.68 -1.63 20.79
N ALA A 305 -24.27 -1.57 22.06
CA ALA A 305 -24.84 -0.69 23.07
C ALA A 305 -24.23 0.73 23.04
N SER A 306 -22.94 0.85 22.72
CA SER A 306 -22.25 2.13 22.53
C SER A 306 -21.11 2.02 21.52
N ILE A 307 -20.88 3.08 20.76
CA ILE A 307 -19.77 3.21 19.81
C ILE A 307 -19.22 4.63 19.84
N SER A 308 -17.90 4.78 19.80
CA SER A 308 -17.21 6.06 19.67
C SER A 308 -16.11 5.98 18.62
N PHE A 309 -15.89 7.10 17.92
CA PHE A 309 -14.80 7.31 16.99
C PHE A 309 -13.90 8.41 17.56
N GLU A 310 -12.60 8.14 17.64
CA GLU A 310 -11.53 9.03 18.13
C GLU A 310 -10.64 9.50 16.98
#